data_AF-A0AAE0IP11-F1
#
_entry.id   AF-A0AAE0IP11-F1
#
_cell.length_a   1.000
_cell.length_b   1.000
_cell.length_c   1.000
_cell.angle_alpha   90.00
_cell.angle_beta   90.00
_cell.angle_gamma   90.00
#
_symmetry.space_group_name_H-M   'P 1'
#
loop_
_entity.id
_entity.type
_entity.pdbx_description
1 polymer ?
#
loop_
_entity_poly.entity_id
_entity_poly.type
_entity_poly.pdbx_seq_one_letter_code
_entity_poly.pdbx_strand_id
1 'polypeptide(L)'
;MDTTTRRPRPALYHPKIPLTLLLLPPLLLAVLTVTTLFHISTPNLYMLYSQCHARARLPFITHSPLLPSFIATPLCYTASFFTSSLASFRTLGPMAVVLAFVAGLLTVSTVESARICNAPAVLIAYPAGLWLVFDMVGGAVVWELVILPAFFKRGREIVAVRWSGDRDGEAGREDPLFGEAMRHLRRMAEIVAIPVAVAVGFVVPAVVMLVTGWAGAVLVWLFFPVWVAGVRAAVRSAVMAVLRRDGEGGRSWEGSFHLEGSRVALVGMYALPVLCSVVAQGLLVWSVFVHGDDRKEMTRATSGFVFVDMAFVALTVLYWMVVEAGWKVAAVMAAASTVLGPGAGVCVGWVYRERMVDLDRSVTVVAVGARSGDASPTEDTPLLR
;
A
#
# COMPACT_ATOMS: atom_id res chain seq x y z
N MET A 1 34.19 30.14 3.40
CA MET A 1 32.81 29.77 3.76
C MET A 1 32.80 28.27 3.96
N ASP A 2 32.84 27.84 5.22
CA ASP A 2 32.85 26.44 5.59
C ASP A 2 31.54 25.79 5.16
N THR A 3 31.62 24.94 4.13
CA THR A 3 30.58 23.97 3.83
C THR A 3 30.59 22.95 4.96
N THR A 4 29.74 23.17 5.96
CA THR A 4 29.46 22.16 6.99
C THR A 4 29.04 20.89 6.27
N THR A 5 29.94 19.91 6.24
CA THR A 5 29.67 18.54 5.80
C THR A 5 28.61 17.97 6.74
N ARG A 6 27.34 18.14 6.37
CA ARG A 6 26.23 17.51 7.06
C ARG A 6 26.44 16.02 6.96
N ARG A 7 26.90 15.40 8.05
CA ARG A 7 27.01 13.95 8.16
C ARG A 7 25.67 13.34 7.74
N PRO A 8 25.63 12.43 6.75
CA PRO A 8 24.43 11.68 6.45
C PRO A 8 24.02 10.96 7.73
N ARG A 9 22.85 11.29 8.27
CA ARG A 9 22.29 10.56 9.41
C ARG A 9 21.90 9.19 8.87
N PRO A 10 22.56 8.09 9.24
CA PRO A 10 22.22 6.79 8.66
C PRO A 10 20.74 6.50 8.90
N ALA A 11 20.03 6.07 7.85
CA ALA A 11 18.75 5.41 8.00
C ALA A 11 18.92 4.28 9.03
N LEU A 12 17.95 4.10 9.93
CA LEU A 12 18.03 3.18 11.07
C LEU A 12 17.95 1.69 10.66
N TYR A 13 18.30 1.36 9.41
CA TYR A 13 18.85 0.05 9.10
C TYR A 13 20.14 -0.09 9.91
N HIS A 14 20.05 -0.65 11.12
CA HIS A 14 21.25 -1.17 11.78
C HIS A 14 21.78 -2.27 10.87
N PRO A 15 22.85 -2.04 10.08
CA PRO A 15 23.37 -3.04 9.14
C PRO A 15 23.88 -4.29 9.88
N LYS A 16 24.01 -4.15 11.21
CA LYS A 16 24.46 -5.14 12.18
C LYS A 16 23.37 -6.10 12.65
N ILE A 17 22.08 -5.80 12.46
CA ILE A 17 21.02 -6.71 12.90
C ILE A 17 20.79 -7.76 11.79
N PRO A 18 20.94 -9.07 12.08
CA PRO A 18 20.65 -10.11 11.11
C PRO A 18 19.15 -10.12 10.75
N LEU A 19 18.84 -10.38 9.48
CA LEU A 19 17.44 -10.46 8.99
C LEU A 19 16.60 -11.43 9.82
N THR A 20 17.18 -12.52 10.31
CA THR A 20 16.49 -13.49 11.19
C THR A 20 15.92 -12.83 12.45
N LEU A 21 16.68 -11.92 13.09
CA LEU A 21 16.19 -11.18 14.26
C LEU A 21 15.14 -10.13 13.88
N LEU A 22 15.21 -9.57 12.67
CA LEU A 22 14.22 -8.65 12.13
C LEU A 22 12.90 -9.33 11.76
N LEU A 23 12.95 -10.63 11.42
CA LEU A 23 11.77 -11.42 11.07
C LEU A 23 11.14 -12.11 12.29
N LEU A 24 11.81 -12.10 13.45
CA LEU A 24 11.28 -12.69 14.66
C LEU A 24 9.99 -11.98 15.15
N PRO A 25 9.93 -10.64 15.27
CA PRO A 25 8.69 -9.97 15.69
C PRO A 25 7.48 -10.23 14.78
N PRO A 26 7.55 -10.14 13.44
CA PRO A 26 6.40 -10.45 12.60
C PRO A 26 6.02 -11.94 12.63
N LEU A 27 6.97 -12.85 12.81
CA LEU A 27 6.65 -14.27 13.04
C LEU A 27 5.86 -14.48 14.33
N LEU A 28 6.28 -13.82 15.43
CA LEU A 28 5.56 -13.86 16.71
C LEU A 28 4.18 -13.22 16.60
N LEU A 29 4.06 -12.10 15.87
CA LEU A 29 2.77 -11.49 15.57
C LEU A 29 1.88 -12.45 14.79
N ALA A 30 2.38 -13.15 13.77
CA ALA A 30 1.59 -14.14 13.02
C ALA A 30 1.08 -15.29 13.89
N VAL A 31 1.91 -15.83 14.78
CA VAL A 31 1.45 -16.84 15.75
C VAL A 31 0.35 -16.26 16.63
N LEU A 32 0.55 -15.06 17.16
CA LEU A 32 -0.41 -14.39 18.04
C LEU A 32 -1.72 -14.07 17.29
N THR A 33 -1.67 -13.63 16.04
CA THR A 33 -2.81 -13.40 15.16
C THR A 33 -3.61 -14.68 15.00
N VAL A 34 -2.97 -15.79 14.60
CA VAL A 34 -3.65 -17.08 14.39
C VAL A 34 -4.28 -17.57 15.69
N THR A 35 -3.57 -17.50 16.82
CA THR A 35 -4.10 -17.91 18.11
C THR A 35 -5.28 -17.04 18.54
N THR A 36 -5.19 -15.72 18.36
CA THR A 36 -6.27 -14.78 18.75
C THR A 36 -7.51 -14.98 17.89
N LEU A 37 -7.34 -15.08 16.56
CA LEU A 37 -8.44 -15.34 15.62
C LEU A 37 -9.09 -16.70 15.89
N PHE A 38 -8.30 -17.73 16.23
CA PHE A 38 -8.82 -19.03 16.63
C PHE A 38 -9.68 -18.94 17.90
N HIS A 39 -9.23 -18.22 18.94
CA HIS A 39 -9.99 -18.05 20.17
C HIS A 39 -11.29 -17.25 20.00
N ILE A 40 -11.32 -16.31 19.06
CA ILE A 40 -12.50 -15.48 18.78
C ILE A 40 -13.43 -16.15 17.74
N SER A 41 -12.96 -17.19 17.06
CA SER A 41 -13.75 -17.94 16.09
C SER A 41 -14.90 -18.68 16.77
N THR A 42 -16.10 -18.09 16.65
CA THR A 42 -17.33 -18.68 17.20
C THR A 42 -17.89 -19.77 16.27
N PRO A 43 -18.74 -20.69 16.78
CA PRO A 43 -19.49 -21.67 15.98
C PRO A 43 -20.22 -21.06 14.78
N ASN A 44 -20.62 -19.79 14.88
CA ASN A 44 -21.29 -19.04 13.82
C ASN A 44 -20.46 -18.92 12.53
N LEU A 45 -19.13 -18.76 12.64
CA LEU A 45 -18.25 -18.68 11.45
C LEU A 45 -18.19 -20.02 10.71
N TYR A 46 -18.03 -21.11 11.45
CA TYR A 46 -18.03 -22.46 10.88
C TYR A 46 -19.40 -22.82 10.26
N MET A 47 -20.49 -22.39 10.89
CA MET A 47 -21.83 -22.57 10.35
C MET A 47 -22.03 -21.79 9.04
N LEU A 48 -21.44 -20.59 8.89
CA LEU A 48 -21.53 -19.83 7.65
C LEU A 48 -20.85 -20.58 6.50
N TYR A 49 -19.69 -21.17 6.76
CA TYR A 49 -18.99 -22.00 5.78
C TYR A 49 -19.80 -23.25 5.42
N SER A 50 -20.36 -23.95 6.41
CA SER A 50 -21.17 -25.15 6.16
C SER A 50 -22.45 -24.84 5.37
N GLN A 51 -23.11 -23.70 5.61
CA GLN A 51 -24.26 -23.24 4.83
C GLN A 51 -23.89 -22.97 3.36
N CYS A 52 -22.73 -22.35 3.11
CA CYS A 52 -22.24 -22.15 1.74
C CYS A 52 -21.88 -23.47 1.06
N HIS A 53 -21.27 -24.41 1.80
CA HIS A 53 -20.94 -25.73 1.29
C HIS A 53 -22.19 -26.55 0.94
N ALA A 54 -23.23 -26.46 1.76
CA ALA A 54 -24.55 -27.05 1.52
C ALA A 54 -25.37 -26.29 0.45
N ARG A 55 -24.81 -25.24 -0.17
CA ARG A 55 -25.45 -24.39 -1.18
C ARG A 55 -26.72 -23.67 -0.69
N ALA A 56 -26.88 -23.53 0.62
CA ALA A 56 -28.03 -22.85 1.24
C ALA A 56 -27.93 -21.31 1.19
N ARG A 57 -26.75 -20.77 0.84
CA ARG A 57 -26.50 -19.32 0.69
C ARG A 57 -26.02 -18.97 -0.70
N LEU A 58 -26.37 -17.75 -1.13
CA LEU A 58 -25.97 -17.12 -2.39
C LEU A 58 -26.08 -18.08 -3.58
N PRO A 59 -27.30 -18.52 -3.95
CA PRO A 59 -27.51 -19.60 -4.91
C PRO A 59 -26.88 -19.30 -6.28
N PHE A 60 -26.81 -18.02 -6.67
CA PHE A 60 -26.18 -17.59 -7.91
C PHE A 60 -24.67 -17.88 -7.99
N ILE A 61 -23.97 -18.04 -6.85
CA ILE A 61 -22.56 -18.47 -6.82
C ILE A 61 -22.49 -19.99 -6.69
N THR A 62 -23.20 -20.54 -5.71
CA THR A 62 -23.06 -21.93 -5.28
C THR A 62 -23.68 -22.94 -6.24
N HIS A 63 -24.61 -22.50 -7.10
CA HIS A 63 -25.22 -23.32 -8.17
C HIS A 63 -24.69 -22.99 -9.56
N SER A 64 -23.71 -22.08 -9.69
CA SER A 64 -23.16 -21.71 -10.99
C SER A 64 -22.41 -22.91 -11.60
N PRO A 65 -22.73 -23.34 -12.83
CA PRO A 65 -22.01 -24.43 -13.50
C PRO A 65 -20.60 -24.01 -13.95
N LEU A 66 -20.32 -22.70 -13.98
CA LEU A 66 -19.05 -22.14 -14.45
C LEU A 66 -18.00 -22.07 -13.34
N LEU A 67 -18.41 -22.10 -12.07
CA LEU A 67 -17.51 -21.93 -10.93
C LEU A 67 -17.34 -23.27 -10.21
N PRO A 68 -16.11 -23.83 -10.14
CA PRO A 68 -15.93 -25.09 -9.45
C PRO A 68 -16.18 -24.95 -7.95
N SER A 69 -16.72 -26.00 -7.32
CA SER A 69 -17.18 -26.00 -5.92
C SER A 69 -16.11 -25.54 -4.91
N PHE A 70 -14.83 -25.83 -5.19
CA PHE A 70 -13.71 -25.43 -4.34
C PHE A 70 -13.41 -23.92 -4.36
N ILE A 71 -13.88 -23.18 -5.37
CA ILE A 71 -13.82 -21.71 -5.43
C ILE A 71 -15.16 -21.11 -4.98
N ALA A 72 -16.27 -21.74 -5.37
CA ALA A 72 -17.61 -21.24 -5.07
C ALA A 72 -17.87 -21.19 -3.56
N THR A 73 -17.42 -22.21 -2.81
CA THR A 73 -17.64 -22.29 -1.36
C THR A 73 -16.88 -21.19 -0.60
N PRO A 74 -15.55 -21.03 -0.78
CA PRO A 74 -14.83 -19.92 -0.14
C PRO A 74 -15.37 -18.55 -0.56
N LEU A 75 -15.68 -18.33 -1.84
CA LEU A 75 -16.22 -17.05 -2.30
C LEU A 75 -17.58 -16.74 -1.69
N CYS A 76 -18.48 -17.73 -1.60
CA CYS A 76 -19.76 -17.61 -0.89
C CYS A 76 -19.54 -17.27 0.59
N TYR A 77 -18.60 -17.95 1.23
CA TYR A 77 -18.27 -17.74 2.64
C TYR A 77 -17.77 -16.32 2.87
N THR A 78 -16.77 -15.86 2.14
CA THR A 78 -16.18 -14.52 2.28
C THR A 78 -17.22 -13.43 1.99
N ALA A 79 -18.02 -13.58 0.92
CA ALA A 79 -19.09 -12.63 0.63
C ALA A 79 -20.16 -12.60 1.71
N SER A 80 -20.58 -13.76 2.21
CA SER A 80 -21.54 -13.85 3.32
C SER A 80 -20.98 -13.30 4.63
N PHE A 81 -19.68 -13.47 4.86
CA PHE A 81 -18.97 -13.00 6.05
C PHE A 81 -18.96 -11.46 6.09
N PHE A 82 -18.54 -10.81 4.99
CA PHE A 82 -18.55 -9.36 4.89
C PHE A 82 -19.97 -8.76 4.81
N THR A 83 -20.92 -9.45 4.15
CA THR A 83 -22.34 -9.03 4.19
C THR A 83 -22.85 -9.03 5.64
N SER A 84 -22.48 -10.05 6.42
CA SER A 84 -22.91 -10.17 7.82
C SER A 84 -22.22 -9.15 8.73
N SER A 85 -20.97 -8.76 8.43
CA SER A 85 -20.25 -7.73 9.21
C SER A 85 -20.81 -6.32 8.97
N LEU A 86 -21.50 -6.10 7.85
CA LEU A 86 -22.16 -4.83 7.50
C LEU A 86 -23.64 -4.75 7.90
N ALA A 87 -24.20 -5.79 8.53
CA ALA A 87 -25.64 -5.89 8.77
C ALA A 87 -26.17 -5.02 9.94
N SER A 88 -25.34 -4.15 10.52
CA SER A 88 -25.70 -3.28 11.65
C SER A 88 -25.21 -1.85 11.38
N PHE A 89 -25.99 -0.86 11.81
CA PHE A 89 -25.57 0.54 11.69
C PHE A 89 -24.36 0.84 12.58
N ARG A 90 -24.24 0.16 13.72
CA ARG A 90 -23.11 0.30 14.64
C ARG A 90 -21.80 -0.21 14.06
N THR A 91 -21.82 -1.18 13.14
CA THR A 91 -20.58 -1.66 12.48
C THR A 91 -20.15 -0.81 11.29
N LEU A 92 -21.03 0.06 10.78
CA LEU A 92 -20.75 0.91 9.62
C LEU A 92 -19.55 1.85 9.89
N GLY A 93 -19.53 2.53 11.02
CA GLY A 93 -18.43 3.43 11.40
C GLY A 93 -17.07 2.72 11.50
N PRO A 94 -16.94 1.68 12.35
CA PRO A 94 -15.72 0.88 12.43
C PRO A 94 -15.29 0.26 11.09
N MET A 95 -16.22 -0.23 10.28
CA MET A 95 -15.89 -0.83 8.99
C MET A 95 -15.43 0.23 7.97
N ALA A 96 -16.02 1.43 7.98
CA ALA A 96 -15.53 2.55 7.18
C ALA A 96 -14.08 2.92 7.57
N VAL A 97 -13.75 2.87 8.87
CA VAL A 97 -12.39 3.10 9.37
C VAL A 97 -11.42 2.02 8.87
N VAL A 98 -11.82 0.75 8.90
CA VAL A 98 -11.05 -0.36 8.32
C VAL A 98 -10.81 -0.15 6.83
N LEU A 99 -11.86 0.19 6.07
CA LEU A 99 -11.74 0.39 4.62
C LEU A 99 -10.86 1.61 4.30
N ALA A 100 -10.94 2.69 5.07
CA ALA A 100 -10.06 3.83 4.91
C ALA A 100 -8.59 3.50 5.25
N PHE A 101 -8.36 2.65 6.26
CA PHE A 101 -7.03 2.12 6.56
C PHE A 101 -6.47 1.30 5.39
N VAL A 102 -7.28 0.39 4.83
CA VAL A 102 -6.92 -0.39 3.64
C VAL A 102 -6.66 0.52 2.44
N ALA A 103 -7.44 1.58 2.23
CA ALA A 103 -7.18 2.57 1.17
C ALA A 103 -5.80 3.22 1.31
N GLY A 104 -5.41 3.59 2.54
CA GLY A 104 -4.10 4.14 2.85
C GLY A 104 -2.97 3.16 2.53
N LEU A 105 -3.08 1.90 2.98
CA LEU A 105 -2.11 0.84 2.69
C LEU A 105 -2.03 0.50 1.20
N LEU A 106 -3.17 0.49 0.52
CA LEU A 106 -3.24 0.23 -0.92
C LEU A 106 -2.56 1.35 -1.71
N THR A 107 -2.79 2.61 -1.33
CA THR A 107 -2.10 3.77 -1.92
C THR A 107 -0.60 3.67 -1.72
N VAL A 108 -0.16 3.39 -0.50
CA VAL A 108 1.27 3.23 -0.18
C VAL A 108 1.91 2.08 -0.94
N SER A 109 1.29 0.89 -0.93
CA SER A 109 1.83 -0.29 -1.60
C SER A 109 1.85 -0.13 -3.13
N THR A 110 0.89 0.58 -3.71
CA THR A 110 0.87 0.88 -5.16
C THR A 110 1.89 1.94 -5.55
N VAL A 111 2.16 2.92 -4.69
CA VAL A 111 3.30 3.86 -4.84
C VAL A 111 4.61 3.11 -4.77
N GLU A 112 4.83 2.28 -3.75
CA GLU A 112 6.05 1.49 -3.59
C GLU A 112 6.24 0.52 -4.77
N SER A 113 5.18 -0.08 -5.31
CA SER A 113 5.27 -0.93 -6.49
C SER A 113 5.61 -0.18 -7.78
N ALA A 114 5.35 1.13 -7.81
CA ALA A 114 5.70 2.02 -8.92
C ALA A 114 7.16 2.48 -8.90
N ARG A 115 7.85 2.33 -7.76
CA ARG A 115 9.22 2.83 -7.58
C ARG A 115 10.22 1.94 -8.31
N ILE A 116 11.24 2.57 -8.89
CA ILE A 116 12.28 1.88 -9.67
C ILE A 116 13.01 0.84 -8.82
N CYS A 117 13.31 1.18 -7.56
CA CYS A 117 13.94 0.28 -6.59
C CYS A 117 13.26 -1.08 -6.41
N ASN A 118 11.94 -1.13 -6.57
CA ASN A 118 11.15 -2.32 -6.27
C ASN A 118 10.80 -3.13 -7.52
N ALA A 119 11.15 -2.64 -8.71
CA ALA A 119 10.92 -3.33 -9.98
C ALA A 119 11.41 -4.80 -10.03
N PRO A 120 12.59 -5.17 -9.50
CA PRO A 120 13.04 -6.57 -9.53
C PRO A 120 12.33 -7.46 -8.50
N ALA A 121 11.69 -6.89 -7.48
CA ALA A 121 10.99 -7.65 -6.44
C ALA A 121 9.54 -7.90 -6.88
N VAL A 122 9.28 -9.03 -7.55
CA VAL A 122 7.96 -9.36 -8.13
C VAL A 122 6.79 -9.19 -7.14
N LEU A 123 6.96 -9.65 -5.90
CA LEU A 123 5.95 -9.54 -4.84
C LEU A 123 5.57 -8.09 -4.50
N ILE A 124 6.53 -7.16 -4.61
CA ILE A 124 6.33 -5.73 -4.35
C ILE A 124 5.84 -5.04 -5.62
N ALA A 125 6.44 -5.35 -6.78
CA ALA A 125 6.09 -4.76 -8.08
C ALA A 125 4.65 -5.08 -8.53
N TYR A 126 4.14 -6.26 -8.17
CA TYR A 126 2.80 -6.73 -8.55
C TYR A 126 1.97 -7.16 -7.33
N PRO A 127 1.52 -6.21 -6.50
CA PRO A 127 0.93 -6.52 -5.20
C PRO A 127 -0.50 -7.08 -5.29
N ALA A 128 -1.15 -7.03 -6.48
CA ALA A 128 -2.56 -7.42 -6.64
C ALA A 128 -2.84 -8.86 -6.22
N GLY A 129 -1.94 -9.80 -6.53
CA GLY A 129 -2.09 -11.19 -6.11
C GLY A 129 -2.03 -11.36 -4.59
N LEU A 130 -1.13 -10.63 -3.92
CA LEU A 130 -1.02 -10.66 -2.46
C LEU A 130 -2.26 -10.05 -1.79
N TRP A 131 -2.79 -8.96 -2.36
CA TRP A 131 -4.03 -8.34 -1.89
C TRP A 131 -5.27 -9.24 -2.11
N LEU A 132 -5.31 -10.07 -3.16
CA LEU A 132 -6.37 -11.09 -3.29
C LEU A 132 -6.29 -12.15 -2.21
N VAL A 133 -5.07 -12.60 -1.86
CA VAL A 133 -4.88 -13.57 -0.77
C VAL A 133 -5.24 -12.93 0.58
N PHE A 134 -4.91 -11.64 0.77
CA PHE A 134 -5.29 -10.84 1.93
C PHE A 134 -6.80 -10.89 2.18
N ASP A 135 -7.62 -10.72 1.14
CA ASP A 135 -9.09 -10.77 1.27
C ASP A 135 -9.64 -12.16 1.60
N MET A 136 -8.92 -13.23 1.22
CA MET A 136 -9.38 -14.61 1.36
C MET A 136 -8.94 -15.27 2.67
N VAL A 137 -7.70 -15.04 3.10
CA VAL A 137 -7.07 -15.74 4.23
C VAL A 137 -7.11 -14.91 5.52
N GLY A 138 -7.27 -13.59 5.40
CA GLY A 138 -7.07 -12.64 6.49
C GLY A 138 -5.81 -11.83 6.26
N GLY A 139 -5.89 -10.54 6.58
CA GLY A 139 -4.90 -9.57 6.17
C GLY A 139 -3.60 -9.63 6.97
N ALA A 140 -3.69 -9.91 8.27
CA ALA A 140 -2.54 -9.88 9.17
C ALA A 140 -1.48 -10.92 8.80
N VAL A 141 -1.88 -12.18 8.60
CA VAL A 141 -0.97 -13.27 8.27
C VAL A 141 -0.21 -13.01 6.96
N VAL A 142 -0.90 -12.49 5.94
CA VAL A 142 -0.28 -12.12 4.66
C VAL A 142 0.72 -10.97 4.85
N TRP A 143 0.36 -9.99 5.68
CA TRP A 143 1.21 -8.84 5.94
C TRP A 143 2.49 -9.24 6.71
N GLU A 144 2.33 -10.05 7.75
CA GLU A 144 3.37 -10.51 8.66
C GLU A 144 4.34 -11.49 8.01
N LEU A 145 3.83 -12.45 7.22
CA LEU A 145 4.64 -13.55 6.67
C LEU A 145 5.12 -13.32 5.23
N VAL A 146 4.49 -12.43 4.47
CA VAL A 146 4.79 -12.27 3.04
C VAL A 146 5.20 -10.85 2.68
N ILE A 147 4.33 -9.87 2.95
CA ILE A 147 4.56 -8.49 2.51
C ILE A 147 5.76 -7.88 3.25
N LEU A 148 5.74 -7.90 4.58
CA LEU A 148 6.80 -7.28 5.37
C LEU A 148 8.18 -7.95 5.14
N PRO A 149 8.29 -9.30 5.14
CA PRO A 149 9.56 -9.96 4.85
C PRO A 149 10.11 -9.65 3.46
N ALA A 150 9.23 -9.49 2.45
CA ALA A 150 9.64 -9.09 1.10
C ALA A 150 10.28 -7.69 1.10
N PHE A 151 9.67 -6.72 1.80
CA PHE A 151 10.23 -5.37 1.95
C PHE A 151 11.56 -5.37 2.71
N PHE A 152 11.69 -6.13 3.79
CA PHE A 152 12.95 -6.22 4.54
C PHE A 152 14.07 -6.87 3.73
N LYS A 153 13.78 -7.95 3.02
CA LYS A 153 14.75 -8.59 2.13
C LYS A 153 15.21 -7.59 1.07
N ARG A 154 14.27 -6.91 0.41
CA ARG A 154 14.59 -5.94 -0.64
C ARG A 154 15.42 -4.78 -0.09
N GLY A 155 15.03 -4.20 1.04
CA GLY A 155 15.80 -3.14 1.68
C GLY A 155 17.22 -3.56 2.06
N ARG A 156 17.44 -4.82 2.47
CA ARG A 156 18.80 -5.34 2.72
C ARG A 156 19.63 -5.49 1.44
N GLU A 157 19.04 -5.97 0.34
CA GLU A 157 19.73 -6.05 -0.96
C GLU A 157 20.20 -4.67 -1.41
N ILE A 158 19.34 -3.66 -1.26
CA ILE A 158 19.62 -2.27 -1.58
C ILE A 158 20.80 -1.73 -0.76
N VAL A 159 20.76 -1.95 0.56
CA VAL A 159 21.84 -1.54 1.45
C VAL A 159 23.13 -2.27 1.10
N ALA A 160 23.09 -3.58 0.88
CA ALA A 160 24.29 -4.37 0.56
C ALA A 160 24.99 -3.84 -0.70
N VAL A 161 24.24 -3.55 -1.78
CA VAL A 161 24.78 -3.01 -3.02
C VAL A 161 25.39 -1.61 -2.83
N ARG A 162 24.74 -0.75 -2.02
CA ARG A 162 25.28 0.59 -1.75
C ARG A 162 26.62 0.53 -1.00
N TRP A 163 26.75 -0.39 -0.05
CA TRP A 163 27.99 -0.56 0.72
C TRP A 163 29.14 -1.17 -0.10
N SER A 164 28.83 -1.98 -1.11
CA SER A 164 29.84 -2.42 -2.08
C SER A 164 30.19 -1.32 -3.08
N GLY A 165 29.19 -0.57 -3.58
CA GLY A 165 29.38 0.48 -4.58
C GLY A 165 30.12 1.72 -4.06
N ASP A 166 30.00 2.04 -2.77
CA ASP A 166 30.76 3.13 -2.12
C ASP A 166 32.29 2.88 -2.14
N ARG A 167 32.73 1.65 -2.45
CA ARG A 167 34.16 1.31 -2.65
C ARG A 167 34.65 1.52 -4.09
N ASP A 168 33.74 1.57 -5.06
CA ASP A 168 34.07 1.55 -6.50
C ASP A 168 33.81 2.89 -7.23
N GLY A 169 33.36 3.94 -6.52
CA GLY A 169 33.18 5.29 -7.09
C GLY A 169 31.96 5.44 -8.02
N GLU A 170 31.91 6.57 -8.75
CA GLU A 170 30.76 7.15 -9.48
C GLU A 170 29.83 6.19 -10.25
N ALA A 171 30.32 5.04 -10.72
CA ALA A 171 29.53 4.02 -11.42
C ALA A 171 28.33 3.48 -10.63
N GLY A 172 28.40 3.45 -9.29
CA GLY A 172 27.26 3.03 -8.45
C GLY A 172 26.16 4.09 -8.31
N ARG A 173 26.46 5.35 -8.63
CA ARG A 173 25.53 6.49 -8.48
C ARG A 173 24.57 6.65 -9.66
N GLU A 174 24.99 6.19 -10.84
CA GLU A 174 24.20 6.22 -12.07
C GLU A 174 23.24 5.03 -12.22
N ASP A 175 23.41 3.95 -11.44
CA ASP A 175 22.49 2.80 -11.50
C ASP A 175 21.08 3.24 -11.05
N PRO A 176 20.05 3.20 -11.91
CA PRO A 176 18.71 3.63 -11.55
C PRO A 176 18.08 2.78 -10.44
N LEU A 177 18.60 1.58 -10.16
CA LEU A 177 18.11 0.68 -9.11
C LEU A 177 18.68 0.97 -7.72
N PHE A 178 19.84 1.63 -7.63
CA PHE A 178 20.58 1.82 -6.37
C PHE A 178 21.14 3.24 -6.17
N GLY A 179 21.09 4.08 -7.20
CA GLY A 179 21.52 5.46 -7.24
C GLY A 179 20.40 6.46 -6.89
N GLU A 180 20.55 7.71 -7.33
CA GLU A 180 19.69 8.83 -6.88
C GLU A 180 18.23 8.70 -7.35
N ALA A 181 18.01 8.14 -8.55
CA ALA A 181 16.68 7.93 -9.12
C ALA A 181 15.93 6.74 -8.52
N MET A 182 16.54 5.98 -7.61
CA MET A 182 16.03 4.74 -7.08
C MET A 182 14.61 4.84 -6.49
N ARG A 183 14.32 5.93 -5.78
CA ARG A 183 13.00 6.18 -5.17
C ARG A 183 12.02 6.88 -6.11
N HIS A 184 12.43 7.23 -7.33
CA HIS A 184 11.54 7.83 -8.30
C HIS A 184 10.46 6.83 -8.72
N LEU A 185 9.30 7.36 -9.06
CA LEU A 185 8.31 6.64 -9.83
C LEU A 185 8.90 6.33 -11.20
N ARG A 186 8.72 5.10 -11.68
CA ARG A 186 9.24 4.68 -12.99
C ARG A 186 8.70 5.51 -14.15
N ARG A 187 7.48 6.06 -14.01
CA ARG A 187 6.82 6.89 -15.01
C ARG A 187 6.02 8.00 -14.33
N MET A 188 6.05 9.20 -14.90
CA MET A 188 5.25 10.34 -14.40
C MET A 188 3.74 10.08 -14.46
N ALA A 189 3.27 9.27 -15.41
CA ALA A 189 1.85 8.90 -15.53
C ALA A 189 1.27 8.21 -14.27
N GLU A 190 2.13 7.64 -13.41
CA GLU A 190 1.72 7.01 -12.15
C GLU A 190 1.14 8.04 -11.15
N ILE A 191 1.49 9.33 -11.27
CA ILE A 191 0.92 10.42 -10.45
C ILE A 191 -0.60 10.51 -10.61
N VAL A 192 -1.11 10.20 -11.80
CA VAL A 192 -2.55 10.20 -12.12
C VAL A 192 -3.12 8.79 -11.99
N ALA A 193 -2.41 7.78 -12.49
CA ALA A 193 -2.93 6.41 -12.55
C ALA A 193 -3.18 5.81 -11.16
N ILE A 194 -2.30 6.04 -10.18
CA ILE A 194 -2.46 5.49 -8.83
C ILE A 194 -3.68 6.06 -8.10
N PRO A 195 -3.85 7.39 -7.92
CA PRO A 195 -5.00 7.91 -7.19
C PRO A 195 -6.32 7.59 -7.88
N VAL A 196 -6.37 7.61 -9.22
CA VAL A 196 -7.57 7.19 -9.98
C VAL A 196 -7.87 5.71 -9.78
N ALA A 197 -6.85 4.85 -9.78
CA ALA A 197 -7.02 3.43 -9.52
C ALA A 197 -7.51 3.14 -8.10
N VAL A 198 -7.00 3.82 -7.08
CA VAL A 198 -7.49 3.69 -5.70
C VAL A 198 -8.93 4.22 -5.60
N ALA A 199 -9.24 5.35 -6.23
CA ALA A 199 -10.58 5.93 -6.22
C ALA A 199 -11.62 4.99 -6.85
N VAL A 200 -11.39 4.58 -8.10
CA VAL A 200 -12.35 3.82 -8.90
C VAL A 200 -12.30 2.33 -8.57
N GLY A 201 -11.10 1.78 -8.38
CA GLY A 201 -10.91 0.35 -8.17
C GLY A 201 -11.17 -0.09 -6.72
N PHE A 202 -11.08 0.80 -5.74
CA PHE A 202 -11.27 0.46 -4.33
C PHE A 202 -12.34 1.32 -3.64
N VAL A 203 -12.18 2.64 -3.59
CA VAL A 203 -13.04 3.52 -2.78
C VAL A 203 -14.49 3.47 -3.26
N VAL A 204 -14.74 3.57 -4.56
CA VAL A 204 -16.11 3.51 -5.12
C VAL A 204 -16.80 2.17 -4.79
N PRO A 205 -16.22 1.00 -5.11
CA PRO A 205 -16.79 -0.28 -4.70
C PRO A 205 -17.00 -0.41 -3.18
N ALA A 206 -16.06 0.10 -2.38
CA ALA A 206 -16.16 0.08 -0.92
C ALA A 206 -17.34 0.91 -0.40
N VAL A 207 -17.56 2.11 -0.95
CA VAL A 207 -18.71 2.96 -0.60
C VAL A 207 -20.02 2.30 -1.02
N VAL A 208 -20.10 1.74 -2.23
CA VAL A 208 -21.29 1.01 -2.69
C VAL A 208 -21.59 -0.18 -1.79
N MET A 209 -20.56 -0.93 -1.39
CA MET A 209 -20.67 -2.03 -0.44
C MET A 209 -21.19 -1.56 0.93
N LEU A 210 -20.61 -0.49 1.49
CA LEU A 210 -21.03 0.08 2.79
C LEU A 210 -22.47 0.58 2.78
N VAL A 211 -22.89 1.26 1.71
CA VAL A 211 -24.22 1.90 1.63
C VAL A 211 -25.32 0.88 1.35
N THR A 212 -25.05 -0.10 0.48
CA THR A 212 -26.09 -1.06 0.06
C THR A 212 -26.15 -2.29 0.96
N GLY A 213 -25.04 -2.67 1.59
CA GLY A 213 -24.92 -3.93 2.35
C GLY A 213 -25.22 -5.18 1.50
N TRP A 214 -25.27 -5.05 0.17
CA TRP A 214 -25.72 -6.11 -0.72
C TRP A 214 -24.57 -7.08 -1.03
N ALA A 215 -24.87 -8.38 -1.03
CA ALA A 215 -23.87 -9.42 -1.31
C ALA A 215 -23.19 -9.25 -2.68
N GLY A 216 -23.91 -8.76 -3.70
CA GLY A 216 -23.32 -8.45 -5.00
C GLY A 216 -22.29 -7.32 -4.93
N ALA A 217 -22.56 -6.27 -4.14
CA ALA A 217 -21.61 -5.19 -3.93
C ALA A 217 -20.36 -5.65 -3.18
N VAL A 218 -20.54 -6.52 -2.17
CA VAL A 218 -19.42 -7.18 -1.47
C VAL A 218 -18.58 -8.01 -2.44
N LEU A 219 -19.19 -8.81 -3.31
CA LEU A 219 -18.47 -9.60 -4.30
C LEU A 219 -17.67 -8.74 -5.27
N VAL A 220 -18.26 -7.66 -5.78
CA VAL A 220 -17.54 -6.72 -6.64
C VAL A 220 -16.36 -6.12 -5.90
N TRP A 221 -16.54 -5.72 -4.64
CA TRP A 221 -15.48 -5.18 -3.80
C TRP A 221 -14.37 -6.20 -3.49
N LEU A 222 -14.67 -7.48 -3.27
CA LEU A 222 -13.66 -8.53 -3.01
C LEU A 222 -12.63 -8.70 -4.14
N PHE A 223 -12.93 -8.22 -5.34
CA PHE A 223 -11.98 -8.22 -6.46
C PHE A 223 -11.31 -6.84 -6.66
N PHE A 224 -11.38 -5.94 -5.68
CA PHE A 224 -10.69 -4.64 -5.73
C PHE A 224 -9.22 -4.72 -6.13
N PRO A 225 -8.42 -5.74 -5.75
CA PRO A 225 -7.02 -5.76 -6.16
C PRO A 225 -6.86 -5.88 -7.68
N VAL A 226 -7.77 -6.63 -8.33
CA VAL A 226 -7.84 -6.76 -9.78
C VAL A 226 -8.33 -5.46 -10.40
N TRP A 227 -9.37 -4.84 -9.83
CA TRP A 227 -9.89 -3.55 -10.33
C TRP A 227 -8.84 -2.45 -10.25
N VAL A 228 -8.14 -2.32 -9.13
CA VAL A 228 -7.08 -1.32 -8.93
C VAL A 228 -5.93 -1.56 -9.90
N ALA A 229 -5.47 -2.80 -10.07
CA ALA A 229 -4.43 -3.11 -11.04
C ALA A 229 -4.86 -2.83 -12.49
N GLY A 230 -6.09 -3.23 -12.85
CA GLY A 230 -6.66 -3.02 -14.17
C GLY A 230 -6.88 -1.55 -14.50
N VAL A 231 -7.51 -0.79 -13.61
CA VAL A 231 -7.72 0.66 -13.76
C VAL A 231 -6.39 1.39 -13.82
N ARG A 232 -5.42 1.05 -12.95
CA ARG A 232 -4.08 1.64 -13.00
C ARG A 232 -3.42 1.41 -14.36
N ALA A 233 -3.47 0.19 -14.88
CA ALA A 233 -2.93 -0.13 -16.19
C ALA A 233 -3.65 0.62 -17.32
N ALA A 234 -4.98 0.69 -17.27
CA ALA A 234 -5.81 1.38 -18.25
C ALA A 234 -5.57 2.89 -18.26
N VAL A 235 -5.62 3.56 -17.10
CA VAL A 235 -5.39 5.01 -16.96
C VAL A 235 -3.97 5.36 -17.39
N ARG A 236 -2.98 4.58 -16.96
CA ARG A 236 -1.59 4.78 -17.40
C ARG A 236 -1.47 4.69 -18.91
N SER A 237 -2.06 3.67 -19.54
CA SER A 237 -2.04 3.52 -20.99
C SER A 237 -2.77 4.66 -21.70
N ALA A 238 -3.90 5.11 -21.17
CA ALA A 238 -4.67 6.22 -21.73
C ALA A 238 -3.91 7.54 -21.65
N VAL A 239 -3.33 7.87 -20.49
CA VAL A 239 -2.49 9.07 -20.30
C VAL A 239 -1.32 9.06 -21.28
N MET A 240 -0.63 7.92 -21.40
CA MET A 240 0.46 7.75 -22.35
C MET A 240 0.01 7.87 -23.81
N ALA A 241 -1.17 7.32 -24.17
CA ALA A 241 -1.69 7.38 -25.52
C ALA A 241 -2.12 8.78 -25.94
N VAL A 242 -2.75 9.54 -25.03
CA VAL A 242 -3.16 10.93 -25.27
C VAL A 242 -1.93 11.82 -25.46
N LEU A 243 -0.95 11.72 -24.55
CA LEU A 243 0.22 12.61 -24.56
C LEU A 243 1.24 12.29 -25.65
N ARG A 244 1.26 11.06 -26.16
CA ARG A 244 2.06 10.70 -27.35
C ARG A 244 1.57 11.38 -28.62
N ARG A 245 0.31 11.83 -28.68
CA ARG A 245 -0.20 12.59 -29.82
C ARG A 245 0.35 14.01 -29.87
N ASP A 246 0.79 14.56 -28.74
CA ASP A 246 1.29 15.93 -28.62
C ASP A 246 2.81 16.06 -28.90
N GLY A 247 3.45 15.03 -29.47
CA GLY A 247 4.80 15.06 -30.08
C GLY A 247 5.97 15.30 -29.12
N GLU A 248 6.06 16.49 -28.54
CA GLU A 248 7.12 16.93 -27.62
C GLU A 248 6.74 16.70 -26.15
N GLY A 249 5.46 16.84 -25.81
CA GLY A 249 4.96 16.60 -24.45
C GLY A 249 5.05 15.13 -24.02
N GLY A 250 4.91 14.17 -24.94
CA GLY A 250 4.91 12.75 -24.62
C GLY A 250 6.22 12.22 -24.02
N ARG A 251 7.38 12.83 -24.36
CA ARG A 251 8.69 12.39 -23.84
C ARG A 251 8.89 12.73 -22.37
N SER A 252 8.31 13.81 -21.86
CA SER A 252 8.46 14.17 -20.44
C SER A 252 7.74 13.19 -19.50
N TRP A 253 6.68 12.52 -19.98
CA TRP A 253 5.87 11.60 -19.17
C TRP A 253 6.39 10.16 -19.13
N GLU A 254 7.33 9.82 -20.02
CA GLU A 254 8.10 8.57 -19.97
C GLU A 254 9.24 8.62 -18.96
N GLY A 255 9.65 9.82 -18.54
CA GLY A 255 10.68 10.04 -17.55
C GLY A 255 10.30 9.55 -16.15
N SER A 256 11.33 9.27 -15.35
CA SER A 256 11.16 9.00 -13.92
C SER A 256 10.77 10.28 -13.19
N PHE A 257 10.00 10.16 -12.11
CA PHE A 257 9.51 11.32 -11.36
C PHE A 257 9.71 11.17 -9.86
N HIS A 258 10.31 12.19 -9.23
CA HIS A 258 10.46 12.26 -7.78
C HIS A 258 9.18 12.84 -7.15
N LEU A 259 8.35 11.98 -6.56
CA LEU A 259 7.03 12.34 -6.03
C LEU A 259 7.15 13.41 -4.93
N GLU A 260 8.15 13.27 -4.07
CA GLU A 260 8.35 14.10 -2.89
C GLU A 260 8.85 15.51 -3.22
N GLY A 261 9.38 15.71 -4.43
CA GLY A 261 9.80 17.01 -4.95
C GLY A 261 8.63 17.93 -5.32
N SER A 262 7.44 17.37 -5.59
CA SER A 262 6.25 18.14 -5.95
C SER A 262 5.16 18.03 -4.89
N ARG A 263 4.91 19.13 -4.19
CA ARG A 263 3.83 19.20 -3.18
C ARG A 263 2.46 18.89 -3.79
N VAL A 264 2.21 19.33 -5.02
CA VAL A 264 0.93 19.10 -5.70
C VAL A 264 0.74 17.62 -6.01
N ALA A 265 1.76 16.95 -6.54
CA ALA A 265 1.69 15.51 -6.82
C ALA A 265 1.54 14.70 -5.53
N LEU A 266 2.30 15.06 -4.49
CA LEU A 266 2.22 14.42 -3.18
C LEU A 266 0.82 14.57 -2.55
N VAL A 267 0.25 15.77 -2.56
CA VAL A 267 -1.11 16.01 -2.05
C VAL A 267 -2.12 15.25 -2.90
N GLY A 268 -2.03 15.31 -4.24
CA GLY A 268 -2.92 14.57 -5.13
C GLY A 268 -2.91 13.06 -4.90
N MET A 269 -1.74 12.50 -4.57
CA MET A 269 -1.56 11.07 -4.29
C MET A 269 -2.28 10.62 -3.01
N TYR A 270 -2.19 11.42 -1.94
CA TYR A 270 -2.62 11.01 -0.60
C TYR A 270 -3.91 11.69 -0.11
N ALA A 271 -4.43 12.70 -0.80
CA ALA A 271 -5.61 13.45 -0.36
C ALA A 271 -6.83 12.55 -0.21
N LEU A 272 -7.12 11.69 -1.19
CA LEU A 272 -8.31 10.84 -1.16
C LEU A 272 -8.35 9.88 0.05
N PRO A 273 -7.34 9.02 0.30
CA PRO A 273 -7.37 8.13 1.45
C PRO A 273 -7.39 8.90 2.78
N VAL A 274 -6.73 10.06 2.86
CA VAL A 274 -6.79 10.93 4.06
C VAL A 274 -8.20 11.45 4.29
N LEU A 275 -8.86 11.98 3.26
CA LEU A 275 -10.24 12.49 3.37
C LEU A 275 -11.20 11.38 3.76
N CYS A 276 -11.11 10.21 3.12
CA CYS A 276 -11.92 9.03 3.49
C CYS A 276 -11.70 8.63 4.95
N SER A 277 -10.44 8.67 5.43
CA SER A 277 -10.10 8.34 6.82
C SER A 277 -10.68 9.34 7.82
N VAL A 278 -10.60 10.65 7.54
CA VAL A 278 -11.17 11.67 8.43
C VAL A 278 -12.69 11.53 8.50
N VAL A 279 -13.35 11.33 7.36
CA VAL A 279 -14.80 11.11 7.30
C VAL A 279 -15.17 9.83 8.05
N ALA A 280 -14.45 8.73 7.83
CA ALA A 280 -14.67 7.47 8.53
C ALA A 280 -14.46 7.58 10.05
N GLN A 281 -13.45 8.33 10.48
CA GLN A 281 -13.20 8.59 11.91
C GLN A 281 -14.35 9.40 12.53
N GLY A 282 -14.87 10.40 11.82
CA GLY A 282 -16.07 11.13 12.24
C GLY A 282 -17.30 10.23 12.33
N LEU A 283 -17.50 9.34 11.35
CA LEU A 283 -18.58 8.34 11.36
C LEU A 283 -18.44 7.33 12.51
N LEU A 284 -17.21 6.91 12.84
CA LEU A 284 -16.95 6.05 13.99
C LEU A 284 -17.38 6.74 15.28
N VAL A 285 -16.90 7.96 15.52
CA VAL A 285 -17.27 8.77 16.69
C VAL A 285 -18.78 8.92 16.78
N TRP A 286 -19.42 9.33 15.68
CA TRP A 286 -20.88 9.46 15.61
C TRP A 286 -21.62 8.15 15.93
N SER A 287 -21.20 7.03 15.32
CA SER A 287 -21.85 5.72 15.50
C SER A 287 -21.77 5.21 16.93
N VAL A 288 -20.69 5.53 17.64
CA VAL A 288 -20.47 5.14 19.04
C VAL A 288 -21.37 5.95 19.98
N PHE A 289 -21.55 7.25 19.73
CA PHE A 289 -22.30 8.14 20.61
C PHE A 289 -23.82 8.11 20.39
N VAL A 290 -24.28 7.86 19.16
CA VAL A 290 -25.71 8.05 18.82
C VAL A 290 -26.51 6.73 18.88
N HIS A 291 -25.90 5.58 18.63
CA HIS A 291 -26.63 4.32 18.48
C HIS A 291 -26.24 3.28 19.56
N GLY A 292 -27.25 2.66 20.16
CA GLY A 292 -27.08 1.49 21.05
C GLY A 292 -26.49 0.28 20.31
N ASP A 293 -26.08 -0.76 21.04
CA ASP A 293 -25.56 -1.98 20.39
C ASP A 293 -26.70 -2.80 19.78
N ASP A 294 -26.87 -2.70 18.46
CA ASP A 294 -27.87 -3.41 17.65
C ASP A 294 -27.30 -4.67 16.97
N ARG A 295 -26.02 -5.00 17.23
CA ARG A 295 -25.33 -6.10 16.55
C ARG A 295 -25.88 -7.45 16.99
N LYS A 296 -26.37 -8.22 16.02
CA LYS A 296 -26.68 -9.65 16.19
C LYS A 296 -25.39 -10.45 16.39
N GLU A 297 -25.51 -11.65 16.95
CA GLU A 297 -24.36 -12.52 17.27
C GLU A 297 -23.46 -12.78 16.06
N MET A 298 -24.04 -13.08 14.89
CA MET A 298 -23.28 -13.29 13.65
C MET A 298 -22.49 -12.04 13.26
N THR A 299 -23.11 -10.86 13.30
CA THR A 299 -22.46 -9.59 13.00
C THR A 299 -21.37 -9.24 14.00
N ARG A 300 -21.60 -9.51 15.29
CA ARG A 300 -20.59 -9.32 16.34
C ARG A 300 -19.38 -10.22 16.11
N ALA A 301 -19.60 -11.47 15.73
CA ALA A 301 -18.53 -12.42 15.42
C ALA A 301 -17.73 -12.02 14.18
N THR A 302 -18.39 -11.73 13.06
CA THR A 302 -17.70 -11.38 11.80
C THR A 302 -17.00 -10.03 11.89
N SER A 303 -17.65 -9.00 12.46
CA SER A 303 -17.01 -7.69 12.64
C SER A 303 -15.86 -7.75 13.65
N GLY A 304 -16.00 -8.50 14.76
CA GLY A 304 -14.94 -8.70 15.73
C GLY A 304 -13.70 -9.36 15.11
N PHE A 305 -13.90 -10.36 14.26
CA PHE A 305 -12.81 -11.00 13.51
C PHE A 305 -12.06 -9.99 12.62
N VAL A 306 -12.79 -9.19 11.83
CA VAL A 306 -12.18 -8.15 10.96
C VAL A 306 -11.40 -7.12 11.77
N PHE A 307 -11.95 -6.65 12.90
CA PHE A 307 -11.28 -5.61 13.69
C PHE A 307 -10.00 -6.12 14.33
N VAL A 308 -9.98 -7.36 14.82
CA VAL A 308 -8.79 -7.98 15.38
C VAL A 308 -7.73 -8.18 14.30
N ASP A 309 -8.10 -8.74 13.14
CA ASP A 309 -7.19 -8.92 12.01
C ASP A 309 -6.55 -7.59 11.58
N MET A 310 -7.35 -6.53 11.42
CA MET A 310 -6.85 -5.21 11.02
C MET A 310 -6.00 -4.54 12.10
N ALA A 311 -6.25 -4.82 13.38
CA ALA A 311 -5.39 -4.35 14.47
C ALA A 311 -3.99 -4.98 14.39
N PHE A 312 -3.89 -6.27 14.08
CA PHE A 312 -2.60 -6.94 13.85
C PHE A 312 -1.88 -6.41 12.61
N VAL A 313 -2.61 -6.13 11.52
CA VAL A 313 -2.04 -5.43 10.36
C VAL A 313 -1.47 -4.07 10.78
N ALA A 314 -2.21 -3.27 11.55
CA ALA A 314 -1.77 -1.96 12.01
C ALA A 314 -0.52 -2.05 12.91
N LEU A 315 -0.46 -3.01 13.83
CA LEU A 315 0.72 -3.26 14.66
C LEU A 315 1.94 -3.64 13.81
N THR A 316 1.74 -4.49 12.82
CA THR A 316 2.81 -4.91 11.90
C THR A 316 3.32 -3.75 11.05
N VAL A 317 2.43 -2.85 10.59
CA VAL A 317 2.82 -1.63 9.88
C VAL A 317 3.57 -0.66 10.78
N LEU A 318 3.16 -0.49 12.04
CA LEU A 318 3.91 0.33 13.00
C LEU A 318 5.30 -0.25 13.27
N TYR A 319 5.40 -1.57 13.45
CA TYR A 319 6.67 -2.27 13.58
C TYR A 319 7.57 -2.02 12.36
N TRP A 320 7.01 -2.14 11.14
CA TRP A 320 7.71 -1.81 9.91
C TRP A 320 8.29 -0.39 9.95
N MET A 321 7.48 0.61 10.32
CA MET A 321 7.94 1.99 10.39
C MET A 321 9.04 2.21 11.44
N VAL A 322 8.94 1.55 12.60
CA VAL A 322 9.99 1.60 13.64
C VAL A 322 11.31 1.07 13.09
N VAL A 323 11.26 -0.08 12.41
CA VAL A 323 12.45 -0.74 11.86
C VAL A 323 13.07 0.07 10.73
N GLU A 324 12.25 0.55 9.80
CA GLU A 324 12.77 1.16 8.58
C GLU A 324 13.16 2.63 8.75
N ALA A 325 12.32 3.40 9.44
CA ALA A 325 12.44 4.85 9.50
C ALA A 325 12.62 5.39 10.93
N GLY A 326 12.57 4.52 11.94
CA GLY A 326 12.76 4.84 13.35
C GLY A 326 11.47 5.19 14.09
N TRP A 327 11.55 5.16 15.42
CA TRP A 327 10.40 5.33 16.31
C TRP A 327 9.64 6.66 16.13
N LYS A 328 10.33 7.73 15.70
CA LYS A 328 9.69 9.04 15.48
C LYS A 328 8.64 8.99 14.38
N VAL A 329 8.90 8.24 13.31
CA VAL A 329 7.95 8.08 12.20
C VAL A 329 6.75 7.25 12.66
N ALA A 330 6.99 6.17 13.40
CA ALA A 330 5.93 5.36 13.98
C ALA A 330 5.07 6.16 14.97
N ALA A 331 5.68 7.05 15.78
CA ALA A 331 4.95 7.92 16.71
C ALA A 331 4.07 8.94 15.96
N VAL A 332 4.57 9.56 14.88
CA VAL A 332 3.78 10.47 14.03
C VAL A 332 2.62 9.71 13.37
N MET A 333 2.88 8.51 12.84
CA MET A 333 1.86 7.64 12.25
C MET A 333 0.78 7.31 13.29
N ALA A 334 1.16 6.89 14.50
CA ALA A 334 0.23 6.56 15.57
C ALA A 334 -0.60 7.79 16.00
N ALA A 335 0.04 8.94 16.23
CA ALA A 335 -0.66 10.17 16.62
C ALA A 335 -1.66 10.63 15.55
N ALA A 336 -1.25 10.61 14.28
CA ALA A 336 -2.13 10.94 13.16
C ALA A 336 -3.28 9.91 13.02
N SER A 337 -3.00 8.62 13.23
CA SER A 337 -4.04 7.57 13.25
C SER A 337 -5.09 7.80 14.33
N THR A 338 -4.69 8.26 15.52
CA THR A 338 -5.63 8.55 16.62
C THR A 338 -6.54 9.73 16.31
N VAL A 339 -6.00 10.79 15.69
CA VAL A 339 -6.75 12.04 15.46
C VAL A 339 -7.55 12.01 14.15
N LEU A 340 -6.93 11.56 13.06
CA LEU A 340 -7.47 11.64 11.69
C LEU A 340 -7.96 10.28 11.16
N GLY A 341 -7.86 9.23 11.98
CA GLY A 341 -8.12 7.86 11.60
C GLY A 341 -6.90 7.17 10.97
N PRO A 342 -6.88 5.82 11.00
CA PRO A 342 -5.72 5.01 10.63
C PRO A 342 -5.28 5.14 9.17
N GLY A 343 -6.19 5.38 8.22
CA GLY A 343 -5.82 5.60 6.82
C GLY A 343 -4.99 6.88 6.63
N ALA A 344 -5.41 7.97 7.28
CA ALA A 344 -4.67 9.22 7.28
C ALA A 344 -3.33 9.07 8.01
N GLY A 345 -3.30 8.34 9.14
CA GLY A 345 -2.07 8.05 9.86
C GLY A 345 -1.04 7.30 9.00
N VAL A 346 -1.46 6.28 8.24
CA VAL A 346 -0.60 5.58 7.27
C VAL A 346 -0.03 6.56 6.25
N CYS A 347 -0.87 7.37 5.59
CA CYS A 347 -0.42 8.30 4.55
C CYS A 347 0.52 9.39 5.09
N VAL A 348 0.17 10.02 6.22
CA VAL A 348 0.99 11.06 6.87
C VAL A 348 2.31 10.48 7.35
N GLY A 349 2.26 9.31 8.00
CA GLY A 349 3.45 8.58 8.43
C GLY A 349 4.36 8.24 7.25
N TRP A 350 3.80 7.86 6.09
CA TRP A 350 4.56 7.59 4.87
C TRP A 350 5.26 8.83 4.33
N VAL A 351 4.53 9.94 4.21
CA VAL A 351 5.11 11.22 3.76
C VAL A 351 6.22 11.67 4.70
N TYR A 352 6.04 11.47 6.01
CA TYR A 352 7.04 11.81 7.01
C TYR A 352 8.26 10.86 6.96
N ARG A 353 8.04 9.55 6.73
CA ARG A 353 9.09 8.55 6.45
C ARG A 353 9.97 9.03 5.31
N GLU A 354 9.38 9.42 4.18
CA GLU A 354 10.15 9.84 3.01
C GLU A 354 11.05 11.02 3.31
N ARG A 355 10.55 12.03 4.05
CA ARG A 355 11.38 13.19 4.45
C ARG A 355 12.52 12.84 5.42
N MET A 356 12.43 11.72 6.13
CA MET A 356 13.45 11.28 7.09
C MET A 356 14.47 10.31 6.49
N VAL A 357 14.05 9.51 5.51
CA VAL A 357 14.94 8.57 4.83
C VAL A 357 15.74 9.25 3.71
N ASP A 358 15.24 10.35 3.17
CA ASP A 358 15.93 11.09 2.11
C ASP A 358 17.12 11.90 2.67
N LEU A 359 18.32 11.35 2.46
CA LEU A 359 19.58 11.80 3.05
C LEU A 359 20.40 12.73 2.16
N ASP A 360 20.06 12.85 0.88
CA ASP A 360 20.80 13.67 -0.09
C ASP A 360 19.95 14.86 -0.58
N ARG A 361 19.67 15.78 0.35
CA ARG A 361 19.00 17.05 0.05
C ARG A 361 19.85 18.05 -0.77
N SER A 362 20.99 17.64 -1.32
CA SER A 362 21.95 18.52 -2.00
C SER A 362 21.97 18.41 -3.52
N VAL A 363 21.12 17.62 -4.16
CA VAL A 363 21.18 17.45 -5.62
C VAL A 363 19.93 18.01 -6.29
N THR A 364 20.11 19.10 -7.04
CA THR A 364 19.18 19.57 -8.05
C THR A 364 19.04 18.51 -9.13
N VAL A 365 17.84 17.96 -9.29
CA VAL A 365 17.49 16.98 -10.31
C VAL A 365 17.80 17.55 -11.70
N VAL A 366 18.92 17.12 -12.29
CA VAL A 366 19.10 17.17 -13.74
C VAL A 366 18.24 16.04 -14.28
N ALA A 367 17.23 16.38 -15.08
CA ALA A 367 16.42 15.39 -15.77
C ALA A 367 17.33 14.51 -16.65
N VAL A 368 17.62 13.29 -16.19
CA VAL A 368 18.30 12.27 -17.00
C VAL A 368 17.35 11.91 -18.14
N GLY A 369 17.52 12.60 -19.27
CA GLY A 369 16.63 12.54 -20.42
C GLY A 369 16.65 13.80 -21.30
N ALA A 370 17.10 14.95 -20.77
CA ALA A 370 17.42 16.10 -21.60
C ALA A 370 18.85 15.96 -22.11
N ARG A 371 19.05 15.30 -23.27
CA ARG A 371 20.22 15.59 -24.09
C ARG A 371 20.13 17.07 -24.45
N SER A 372 20.92 17.90 -23.78
CA SER A 372 21.29 19.23 -24.27
C SER A 372 22.04 19.03 -25.59
N GLY A 373 21.28 19.01 -26.68
CA GLY A 373 21.83 19.24 -28.01
C GLY A 373 22.22 20.70 -28.09
N ASP A 374 23.45 20.98 -27.69
CA ASP A 374 24.28 22.08 -28.19
C ASP A 374 25.64 21.97 -27.50
N ALA A 375 26.45 21.04 -27.99
CA ALA A 375 27.89 21.06 -27.82
C ALA A 375 28.48 21.25 -29.22
N SER A 376 28.60 22.51 -29.64
CA SER A 376 29.51 22.88 -30.71
C SER A 376 30.92 22.43 -30.32
N PRO A 377 31.64 21.63 -31.13
CA PRO A 377 33.01 21.27 -30.83
C PRO A 377 33.89 22.49 -31.10
N THR A 378 34.30 23.20 -30.05
CA THR A 378 35.44 24.13 -30.13
C THR A 378 36.72 23.31 -30.19
N GLU A 379 37.30 23.32 -31.38
CA GLU A 379 38.54 22.71 -31.78
C GLU A 379 39.72 23.52 -31.23
N ASP A 380 40.12 23.28 -29.97
CA ASP A 380 41.36 23.85 -29.43
C ASP A 380 42.54 22.90 -29.69
N THR A 381 43.25 23.18 -30.77
CA THR A 381 44.60 22.67 -31.05
C THR A 381 45.63 23.51 -30.29
N PRO A 382 46.52 22.90 -29.47
CA PRO A 382 47.75 23.58 -29.08
C PRO A 382 48.84 23.29 -30.11
N LEU A 383 49.01 24.22 -31.07
CA LEU A 383 50.26 24.36 -31.81
C LEU A 383 51.22 25.24 -31.01
N LEU A 384 52.47 24.77 -30.91
CA LEU A 384 53.76 25.47 -31.10
C LEU A 384 54.83 24.74 -30.26
N ARG A 385 55.77 24.07 -30.92
CA ARG A 385 57.11 24.56 -31.33
C ARG A 385 58.09 24.67 -30.18
#